data_AF-A0A554L8I7-F1
#
_entry.id   AF-A0A554L8I7-F1
#
_cell.length_a   1.000
_cell.length_b   1.000
_cell.length_c   1.000
_cell.angle_alpha   90.00
_cell.angle_beta   90.00
_cell.angle_gamma   90.00
#
_symmetry.space_group_name_H-M   'P 1'
#
loop_
_entity.id
_entity.type
_entity.pdbx_description
1 polymer ?
#
loop_
_entity_poly.entity_id
_entity_poly.type
_entity_poly.pdbx_seq_one_letter_code
_entity_poly.pdbx_strand_id
1 'polypeptide(L)'
;MNTENQNLEKKNSLLPASILASAIILAAALVYNVGWRIRSEAYLSPPAAASNTTADETVLPVRWGDLGKQLVAAGVIDADRFEQLYFSSGGLTQDIRAMLYGDNNGTIRINAENSGVMLNLFWALGLGNKNPILETGPMSSWRYGGAGKFASTAGWTIARGEAMDHYSAHPMIMLTPEQQILVERVSKNIYRPCCKNPAYFPDCNHGMAMLGLLELLASRGTSEEEMRRIALKVNNYWFPEQSLGGGCGIETAAVQSQKSGSCGI
;
A
#
# COMPACT_ATOMS: atom_id res chain seq x y z
N MET A 1 83.11 -28.19 -60.47
CA MET A 1 82.52 -29.18 -59.53
C MET A 1 83.26 -29.00 -58.21
N ASN A 2 82.65 -28.80 -57.04
CA ASN A 2 81.25 -28.75 -56.63
C ASN A 2 81.14 -27.91 -55.34
N THR A 3 79.92 -27.44 -55.11
CA THR A 3 79.39 -26.46 -54.17
C THR A 3 79.15 -27.02 -52.74
N GLU A 4 78.71 -26.12 -51.85
CA GLU A 4 77.98 -26.30 -50.57
C GLU A 4 78.82 -26.33 -49.28
N ASN A 5 78.41 -25.73 -48.15
CA ASN A 5 77.23 -24.93 -47.81
C ASN A 5 77.57 -24.12 -46.54
N GLN A 6 77.21 -22.84 -46.49
CA GLN A 6 77.13 -22.08 -45.24
C GLN A 6 75.78 -22.36 -44.59
N ASN A 7 75.77 -22.74 -43.31
CA ASN A 7 74.54 -22.75 -42.52
C ASN A 7 74.72 -21.92 -41.25
N LEU A 8 73.97 -20.83 -41.20
CA LEU A 8 73.93 -19.81 -40.16
C LEU A 8 73.11 -20.30 -38.97
N GLU A 9 73.67 -20.20 -37.76
CA GLU A 9 72.91 -20.32 -36.51
C GLU A 9 71.85 -19.20 -36.43
N LYS A 10 70.58 -19.58 -36.50
CA LYS A 10 69.44 -18.67 -36.30
C LYS A 10 69.10 -18.62 -34.80
N LYS A 11 69.41 -17.49 -34.16
CA LYS A 11 69.10 -17.23 -32.74
C LYS A 11 67.62 -16.91 -32.57
N ASN A 12 66.94 -17.64 -31.68
CA ASN A 12 65.50 -17.56 -31.42
C ASN A 12 65.09 -16.21 -30.77
N SER A 13 64.77 -15.19 -31.56
CA SER A 13 64.24 -13.89 -31.07
C SER A 13 62.72 -13.89 -30.78
N LEU A 14 62.05 -15.04 -30.95
CA LEU A 14 60.59 -15.16 -30.86
C LEU A 14 60.06 -15.19 -29.41
N LEU A 15 60.89 -15.60 -28.45
CA LEU A 15 60.50 -15.68 -27.03
C LEU A 15 60.35 -14.31 -26.33
N PRO A 16 61.28 -13.34 -26.49
CA PRO A 16 61.08 -12.02 -25.88
C PRO A 16 59.98 -11.20 -26.57
N ALA A 17 59.72 -11.44 -27.86
CA ALA A 17 58.67 -10.75 -28.61
C ALA A 17 57.25 -11.16 -28.16
N SER A 18 57.04 -12.43 -27.82
CA SER A 18 55.73 -12.92 -27.35
C SER A 18 55.38 -12.39 -25.95
N ILE A 19 56.37 -12.23 -25.07
CA ILE A 19 56.17 -11.66 -23.71
C ILE A 19 55.70 -10.19 -23.80
N LEU A 20 56.31 -9.40 -24.68
CA LEU A 20 55.90 -8.01 -24.90
C LEU A 20 54.49 -7.91 -25.50
N ALA A 21 54.16 -8.77 -26.47
CA ALA A 21 52.82 -8.81 -27.05
C ALA A 21 51.74 -9.17 -26.01
N SER A 22 52.01 -10.16 -25.15
CA SER A 22 51.08 -10.56 -24.07
C SER A 22 50.85 -9.44 -23.04
N ALA A 23 51.90 -8.70 -22.66
CA ALA A 23 51.78 -7.58 -21.73
C ALA A 23 50.89 -6.45 -22.28
N ILE A 24 51.00 -6.16 -23.58
CA ILE A 24 50.19 -5.13 -24.26
C ILE A 24 48.71 -5.55 -24.32
N ILE A 25 48.43 -6.83 -24.62
CA ILE A 25 47.06 -7.36 -24.68
C ILE A 25 46.39 -7.30 -23.30
N LEU A 26 47.12 -7.67 -22.24
CA LEU A 26 46.60 -7.62 -20.86
C LEU A 26 46.33 -6.17 -20.41
N ALA A 27 47.22 -5.23 -20.74
CA ALA A 27 47.02 -3.82 -20.44
C ALA A 27 45.81 -3.23 -21.19
N ALA A 28 45.65 -3.55 -22.48
CA ALA A 28 44.51 -3.13 -23.28
C ALA A 28 43.19 -3.71 -22.75
N ALA A 29 43.17 -4.97 -22.32
CA ALA A 29 42.00 -5.59 -21.71
C ALA A 29 41.62 -4.95 -20.37
N LEU A 30 42.60 -4.52 -19.58
CA LEU A 30 42.37 -3.86 -18.29
C LEU A 30 41.81 -2.45 -18.48
N VAL A 31 42.35 -1.68 -19.44
CA VAL A 31 41.82 -0.36 -19.82
C VAL A 31 40.41 -0.47 -20.41
N TYR A 32 40.13 -1.49 -21.23
CA TYR A 32 38.80 -1.72 -21.78
C TYR A 32 37.78 -2.06 -20.69
N ASN A 33 38.13 -2.91 -19.73
CA ASN A 33 37.23 -3.25 -18.61
C ASN A 33 36.99 -2.08 -17.65
N VAL A 34 38.02 -1.29 -17.33
CA VAL A 34 37.88 -0.08 -16.48
C VAL A 34 37.08 0.99 -17.21
N GLY A 35 37.36 1.22 -18.50
CA GLY A 35 36.58 2.14 -19.34
C GLY A 35 35.12 1.71 -19.48
N TRP A 36 34.84 0.41 -19.60
CA TRP A 36 33.49 -0.14 -19.60
C TRP A 36 32.77 0.09 -18.27
N ARG A 37 33.43 -0.14 -17.14
CA ARG A 37 32.83 0.09 -15.80
C ARG A 37 32.48 1.56 -15.56
N ILE A 38 33.38 2.48 -15.91
CA ILE A 38 33.12 3.93 -15.79
C ILE A 38 31.98 4.35 -16.71
N ARG A 39 31.90 3.77 -17.92
CA ARG A 39 30.77 4.03 -18.83
C ARG A 39 29.45 3.49 -18.28
N SER A 40 29.44 2.29 -17.69
CA SER A 40 28.23 1.71 -17.10
C SER A 40 27.72 2.45 -15.87
N GLU A 41 28.61 3.03 -15.06
CA GLU A 41 28.22 3.90 -13.95
C GLU A 41 27.70 5.27 -14.43
N ALA A 42 28.20 5.77 -15.56
CA ALA A 42 27.70 6.99 -16.19
C ALA A 42 26.37 6.82 -16.97
N TYR A 43 25.87 5.58 -17.13
CA TYR A 43 24.56 5.27 -17.72
C TYR A 43 23.50 4.83 -16.69
N LEU A 44 23.83 4.86 -15.39
CA LEU A 44 22.83 4.85 -14.32
C LEU A 44 22.24 6.25 -14.20
N SER A 45 21.12 6.44 -14.89
CA SER A 45 20.07 7.44 -14.75
C SER A 45 20.44 8.83 -14.19
N PRO A 46 20.16 9.95 -14.90
CA PRO A 46 20.11 11.25 -14.23
C PRO A 46 19.14 11.18 -13.04
N PRO A 47 19.36 11.94 -11.94
CA PRO A 47 18.40 12.01 -10.87
C PRO A 47 17.05 12.36 -11.51
N ALA A 48 16.06 11.49 -11.32
CA ALA A 48 14.71 11.75 -11.76
C ALA A 48 14.38 13.16 -11.27
N ALA A 49 14.20 14.08 -12.20
CA ALA A 49 13.73 15.41 -11.89
C ALA A 49 12.50 15.20 -11.02
N ALA A 50 12.55 15.66 -9.77
CA ALA A 50 11.41 15.62 -8.88
C ALA A 50 10.26 16.26 -9.63
N SER A 51 9.34 15.41 -10.09
CA SER A 51 8.10 15.85 -10.66
C SER A 51 7.37 16.52 -9.52
N ASN A 52 7.49 17.85 -9.41
CA ASN A 52 6.63 18.67 -8.56
C ASN A 52 5.21 18.71 -9.17
N THR A 53 4.66 17.55 -9.51
CA THR A 53 3.23 17.33 -9.40
C THR A 53 3.02 17.25 -7.89
N THR A 54 2.38 18.26 -7.30
CA THR A 54 1.80 18.06 -5.98
C THR A 54 0.87 16.87 -6.10
N ALA A 55 1.33 15.68 -5.68
CA ALA A 55 0.50 14.50 -5.64
C ALA A 55 -0.76 14.89 -4.86
N ASP A 56 -1.93 14.64 -5.45
CA ASP A 56 -3.20 14.97 -4.80
C ASP A 56 -3.26 14.20 -3.47
N GLU A 57 -3.10 14.93 -2.36
CA GLU A 57 -2.97 14.37 -1.02
C GLU A 57 -4.14 14.80 -0.16
N THR A 58 -4.70 13.85 0.57
CA THR A 58 -5.70 14.10 1.60
C THR A 58 -5.06 14.01 2.98
N VAL A 59 -5.07 15.15 3.67
CA VAL A 59 -4.66 15.27 5.06
C VAL A 59 -5.88 14.98 5.95
N LEU A 60 -5.78 13.99 6.83
CA LEU A 60 -6.86 13.68 7.76
C LEU A 60 -6.81 14.61 8.98
N PRO A 61 -7.94 15.11 9.50
CA PRO A 61 -7.99 16.00 10.66
C PRO A 61 -7.81 15.24 11.99
N VAL A 62 -7.02 14.17 12.00
CA VAL A 62 -6.82 13.26 13.12
C VAL A 62 -5.37 12.78 13.19
N ARG A 63 -4.99 12.30 14.37
CA ARG A 63 -3.67 11.71 14.63
C ARG A 63 -3.81 10.21 14.81
N TRP A 64 -2.82 9.48 14.31
CA TRP A 64 -2.73 8.03 14.48
C TRP A 64 -2.32 7.64 15.92
N GLY A 65 -1.35 8.34 16.50
CA GLY A 65 -0.93 8.08 17.87
C GLY A 65 -0.21 6.73 17.99
N ASP A 66 -0.51 5.95 19.01
CA ASP A 66 0.10 4.64 19.26
C ASP A 66 -0.74 3.46 18.72
N LEU A 67 -1.74 3.71 17.87
CA LEU A 67 -2.62 2.66 17.34
C LEU A 67 -1.86 1.52 16.65
N GLY A 68 -0.77 1.82 15.93
CA GLY A 68 0.08 0.79 15.33
C GLY A 68 0.73 -0.12 16.38
N LYS A 69 1.26 0.47 17.47
CA LYS A 69 1.81 -0.30 18.60
C LYS A 69 0.73 -1.18 19.22
N GLN A 70 -0.48 -0.64 19.40
CA GLN A 70 -1.61 -1.41 19.96
C GLN A 70 -2.00 -2.58 19.05
N LEU A 71 -2.08 -2.37 17.73
CA LEU A 71 -2.37 -3.41 16.73
C LEU A 71 -1.31 -4.52 16.74
N VAL A 72 -0.02 -4.14 16.82
CA VAL A 72 1.09 -5.09 16.90
C VAL A 72 1.13 -5.82 18.23
N ALA A 73 0.89 -5.13 19.35
CA ALA A 73 0.87 -5.73 20.68
C ALA A 73 -0.28 -6.74 20.82
N ALA A 74 -1.47 -6.37 20.34
CA ALA A 74 -2.67 -7.22 20.35
C ALA A 74 -2.59 -8.40 19.39
N GLY A 75 -1.65 -8.42 18.43
CA GLY A 75 -1.49 -9.48 17.45
C GLY A 75 -2.38 -9.33 16.21
N VAL A 76 -3.17 -8.25 16.11
CA VAL A 76 -3.95 -7.94 14.90
C VAL A 76 -3.03 -7.77 13.69
N ILE A 77 -1.84 -7.21 13.94
CA ILE A 77 -0.73 -7.15 12.99
C ILE A 77 0.45 -7.96 13.56
N ASP A 78 0.89 -8.96 12.81
CA ASP A 78 2.25 -9.47 12.90
C ASP A 78 3.17 -8.51 12.13
N ALA A 79 4.06 -7.84 12.86
CA ALA A 79 4.87 -6.76 12.32
C ALA A 79 5.85 -7.25 11.23
N ASP A 80 6.44 -8.43 11.40
CA ASP A 80 7.37 -9.01 10.43
C ASP A 80 6.63 -9.37 9.14
N ARG A 81 5.44 -9.99 9.25
CA ARG A 81 4.60 -10.28 8.08
C ARG A 81 4.14 -9.01 7.38
N PHE A 82 3.80 -7.97 8.13
CA PHE A 82 3.38 -6.69 7.57
C PHE A 82 4.52 -6.01 6.82
N GLU A 83 5.74 -5.98 7.36
CA GLU A 83 6.91 -5.45 6.63
C GLU A 83 7.23 -6.29 5.38
N GLN A 84 7.14 -7.62 5.49
CA GLN A 84 7.42 -8.53 4.40
C GLN A 84 6.48 -8.33 3.20
N LEU A 85 5.22 -7.92 3.44
CA LEU A 85 4.25 -7.61 2.40
C LEU A 85 4.74 -6.50 1.45
N TYR A 86 5.53 -5.56 1.94
CA TYR A 86 6.01 -4.40 1.17
C TYR A 86 7.49 -4.51 0.76
N PHE A 87 8.19 -5.57 1.17
CA PHE A 87 9.62 -5.71 0.94
C PHE A 87 10.00 -5.61 -0.54
N SER A 88 9.25 -6.29 -1.43
CA SER A 88 9.50 -6.24 -2.88
C SER A 88 9.23 -4.88 -3.52
N SER A 89 8.48 -4.00 -2.85
CA SER A 89 8.12 -2.66 -3.31
C SER A 89 9.01 -1.56 -2.72
N GLY A 90 10.16 -1.93 -2.14
CA GLY A 90 11.09 -0.99 -1.50
C GLY A 90 10.91 -0.85 0.01
N GLY A 91 10.02 -1.64 0.61
CA GLY A 91 9.75 -1.64 2.06
C GLY A 91 8.88 -0.48 2.53
N LEU A 92 8.67 -0.41 3.85
CA LEU A 92 7.92 0.68 4.48
C LEU A 92 8.75 1.96 4.53
N THR A 93 8.15 3.09 4.15
CA THR A 93 8.75 4.41 4.34
C THR A 93 8.88 4.74 5.83
N GLN A 94 9.74 5.71 6.17
CA GLN A 94 9.94 6.12 7.56
C GLN A 94 8.63 6.56 8.25
N ASP A 95 7.78 7.30 7.54
CA ASP A 95 6.49 7.77 8.09
C ASP A 95 5.54 6.61 8.40
N ILE A 96 5.49 5.60 7.52
CA ILE A 96 4.67 4.41 7.75
C ILE A 96 5.25 3.54 8.87
N ARG A 97 6.58 3.40 8.96
CA ARG A 97 7.23 2.75 10.11
C ARG A 97 6.90 3.48 11.41
N ALA A 98 6.85 4.82 11.38
CA ALA A 98 6.45 5.62 12.55
C ALA A 98 4.96 5.42 12.90
N MET A 99 4.08 5.17 11.93
CA MET A 99 2.70 4.77 12.21
C MET A 99 2.61 3.37 12.83
N LEU A 100 3.45 2.42 12.40
CA LEU A 100 3.42 1.05 12.92
C LEU A 100 4.05 0.91 14.31
N TYR A 101 5.16 1.61 14.58
CA TYR A 101 5.97 1.43 15.78
C TYR A 101 6.07 2.64 16.70
N GLY A 102 5.65 3.82 16.25
CA GLY A 102 5.73 5.07 17.00
C GLY A 102 4.45 5.40 17.77
N ASP A 103 4.49 6.50 18.51
CA ASP A 103 3.36 7.12 19.21
C ASP A 103 3.16 8.61 18.81
N ASN A 104 4.15 9.18 18.12
CA ASN A 104 4.12 10.55 17.63
C ASN A 104 4.44 10.63 16.12
N ASN A 105 3.49 10.16 15.33
CA ASN A 105 3.55 10.01 13.86
C ASN A 105 2.95 11.20 13.10
N GLY A 106 2.62 12.29 13.80
CA GLY A 106 2.11 13.51 13.19
C GLY A 106 0.71 13.36 12.59
N THR A 107 0.47 14.06 11.47
CA THR A 107 -0.80 14.06 10.76
C THR A 107 -0.82 12.96 9.72
N ILE A 108 -1.93 12.24 9.63
CA ILE A 108 -2.10 11.18 8.63
C ILE A 108 -2.33 11.80 7.25
N ARG A 109 -1.55 11.36 6.26
CA ARG A 109 -1.60 11.81 4.87
C ARG A 109 -1.83 10.62 3.96
N ILE A 110 -2.85 10.68 3.11
CA ILE A 110 -3.15 9.63 2.14
C ILE A 110 -3.04 10.21 0.73
N ASN A 111 -2.32 9.52 -0.14
CA ASN A 111 -2.18 9.82 -1.56
C ASN A 111 -2.20 8.51 -2.37
N ALA A 112 -2.03 8.62 -3.69
CA ALA A 112 -2.00 7.45 -4.56
C ALA A 112 -0.87 6.48 -4.20
N GLU A 113 0.30 7.01 -3.83
CA GLU A 113 1.54 6.26 -3.58
C GLU A 113 1.44 5.40 -2.31
N ASN A 114 0.83 5.91 -1.23
CA ASN A 114 0.72 5.20 0.04
C ASN A 114 -0.66 4.57 0.28
N SER A 115 -1.59 4.73 -0.66
CA SER A 115 -2.98 4.25 -0.56
C SER A 115 -3.12 2.80 -0.10
N GLY A 116 -2.31 1.90 -0.66
CA GLY A 116 -2.35 0.47 -0.36
C GLY A 116 -1.88 0.12 1.06
N VAL A 117 -0.88 0.83 1.59
CA VAL A 117 -0.44 0.60 2.97
C VAL A 117 -1.38 1.24 3.98
N MET A 118 -1.94 2.40 3.65
CA MET A 118 -2.99 3.01 4.46
C MET A 118 -4.24 2.12 4.52
N LEU A 119 -4.63 1.51 3.39
CA LEU A 119 -5.73 0.54 3.36
C LEU A 119 -5.51 -0.59 4.37
N ASN A 120 -4.32 -1.20 4.39
CA ASN A 120 -4.04 -2.32 5.28
C ASN A 120 -3.94 -1.90 6.75
N LEU A 121 -3.41 -0.71 7.06
CA LEU A 121 -3.42 -0.19 8.44
C LEU A 121 -4.86 0.06 8.93
N PHE A 122 -5.69 0.69 8.12
CA PHE A 122 -7.09 0.93 8.47
C PHE A 122 -7.92 -0.36 8.47
N TRP A 123 -7.60 -1.33 7.61
CA TRP A 123 -8.22 -2.65 7.63
C TRP A 123 -7.93 -3.35 8.96
N ALA A 124 -6.66 -3.38 9.38
CA ALA A 124 -6.28 -3.93 10.68
C ALA A 124 -7.04 -3.23 11.82
N LEU A 125 -7.09 -1.90 11.79
CA LEU A 125 -7.83 -1.11 12.79
C LEU A 125 -9.31 -1.48 12.81
N GLY A 126 -9.99 -1.45 11.66
CA GLY A 126 -11.42 -1.76 11.59
C GLY A 126 -11.73 -3.21 11.97
N LEU A 127 -10.85 -4.16 11.64
CA LEU A 127 -11.01 -5.57 12.04
C LEU A 127 -10.84 -5.76 13.54
N GLY A 128 -9.77 -5.19 14.10
CA GLY A 128 -9.32 -5.43 15.47
C GLY A 128 -10.08 -4.62 16.52
N ASN A 129 -10.49 -3.40 16.17
CA ASN A 129 -11.14 -2.49 17.10
C ASN A 129 -12.54 -2.99 17.45
N LYS A 130 -12.88 -2.98 18.74
CA LYS A 130 -14.18 -3.41 19.23
C LYS A 130 -15.27 -2.45 18.76
N ASN A 131 -16.24 -2.96 17.98
CA ASN A 131 -17.36 -2.18 17.49
C ASN A 131 -18.66 -3.00 17.32
N PRO A 132 -19.82 -2.51 17.81
CA PRO A 132 -21.09 -3.21 17.67
C PRO A 132 -21.55 -3.41 16.21
N ILE A 133 -21.04 -2.63 15.24
CA ILE A 133 -21.30 -2.85 13.80
C ILE A 133 -20.81 -4.24 13.36
N LEU A 134 -19.69 -4.71 13.90
CA LEU A 134 -19.15 -6.03 13.60
C LEU A 134 -19.90 -7.12 14.36
N GLU A 135 -20.29 -6.87 15.60
CA GLU A 135 -20.93 -7.87 16.46
C GLU A 135 -22.41 -8.11 16.13
N THR A 136 -23.12 -7.05 15.74
CA THR A 136 -24.58 -7.06 15.53
C THR A 136 -25.03 -6.61 14.14
N GLY A 137 -24.10 -6.14 13.32
CA GLY A 137 -24.37 -5.70 11.97
C GLY A 137 -24.43 -6.84 10.94
N PRO A 138 -24.47 -6.49 9.64
CA PRO A 138 -24.83 -7.42 8.58
C PRO A 138 -23.89 -8.63 8.43
N MET A 139 -22.60 -8.47 8.75
CA MET A 139 -21.62 -9.59 8.70
C MET A 139 -21.93 -10.69 9.71
N SER A 140 -22.52 -10.34 10.86
CA SER A 140 -22.91 -11.30 11.90
C SER A 140 -24.27 -11.94 11.65
N SER A 141 -24.92 -11.62 10.52
CA SER A 141 -26.18 -12.24 10.13
C SER A 141 -26.01 -13.73 9.83
N TRP A 142 -26.92 -14.55 10.39
CA TRP A 142 -27.00 -15.99 10.15
C TRP A 142 -27.11 -16.34 8.67
N ARG A 143 -27.67 -15.43 7.84
CA ARG A 143 -27.80 -15.60 6.39
C ARG A 143 -26.45 -15.89 5.70
N TYR A 144 -25.35 -15.40 6.27
CA TYR A 144 -24.01 -15.56 5.71
C TYR A 144 -23.19 -16.66 6.40
N GLY A 145 -23.74 -17.33 7.42
CA GLY A 145 -23.03 -18.34 8.19
C GLY A 145 -21.93 -17.76 9.11
N GLY A 146 -22.04 -16.47 9.47
CA GLY A 146 -21.13 -15.77 10.35
C GLY A 146 -20.06 -14.92 9.64
N ALA A 147 -19.33 -14.12 10.42
CA ALA A 147 -18.40 -13.13 9.90
C ALA A 147 -17.09 -13.71 9.32
N GLY A 148 -16.75 -14.97 9.63
CA GLY A 148 -15.41 -15.54 9.36
C GLY A 148 -15.09 -15.89 7.90
N LYS A 149 -16.06 -15.83 6.99
CA LYS A 149 -15.88 -16.24 5.57
C LYS A 149 -15.80 -15.06 4.60
N PHE A 150 -15.87 -13.83 5.10
CA PHE A 150 -15.80 -12.64 4.29
C PHE A 150 -14.36 -12.32 3.88
N ALA A 151 -14.19 -11.58 2.78
CA ALA A 151 -12.85 -11.20 2.33
C ALA A 151 -12.13 -10.31 3.37
N SER A 152 -12.87 -9.53 4.15
CA SER A 152 -12.33 -8.72 5.26
C SER A 152 -11.82 -9.53 6.45
N THR A 153 -12.21 -10.79 6.61
CA THR A 153 -11.81 -11.65 7.73
C THR A 153 -10.92 -12.78 7.22
N ALA A 154 -11.44 -13.64 6.35
CA ALA A 154 -10.68 -14.75 5.76
C ALA A 154 -9.49 -14.29 4.91
N GLY A 155 -9.54 -13.08 4.36
CA GLY A 155 -8.42 -12.48 3.61
C GLY A 155 -7.33 -11.86 4.50
N TRP A 156 -7.58 -11.67 5.80
CA TRP A 156 -6.62 -11.05 6.71
C TRP A 156 -5.68 -12.11 7.30
N THR A 157 -4.54 -12.33 6.64
CA THR A 157 -3.56 -13.36 7.01
C THR A 157 -2.33 -12.81 7.74
N ILE A 158 -2.34 -11.50 8.02
CA ILE A 158 -1.23 -10.79 8.65
C ILE A 158 -1.28 -10.88 10.18
N ALA A 159 -2.36 -11.37 10.79
CA ALA A 159 -2.46 -11.51 12.24
C ALA A 159 -1.52 -12.58 12.82
N ARG A 160 -1.19 -12.46 14.11
CA ARG A 160 -0.64 -13.54 14.93
C ARG A 160 -1.80 -14.40 15.44
N GLY A 161 -2.01 -15.54 14.79
CA GLY A 161 -3.22 -16.36 14.98
C GLY A 161 -4.16 -16.17 13.79
N GLU A 162 -5.45 -16.39 14.00
CA GLU A 162 -6.46 -16.23 12.96
C GLU A 162 -7.12 -14.85 13.05
N ALA A 163 -7.61 -14.31 11.93
CA ALA A 163 -8.29 -13.01 11.91
C ALA A 163 -9.47 -12.93 12.88
N MET A 164 -10.19 -14.05 13.05
CA MET A 164 -11.35 -14.12 13.94
C MET A 164 -11.00 -14.10 15.43
N ASP A 165 -9.75 -14.35 15.81
CA ASP A 165 -9.28 -14.18 17.19
C ASP A 165 -9.22 -12.69 17.59
N HIS A 166 -9.16 -11.80 16.58
CA HIS A 166 -9.05 -10.36 16.77
C HIS A 166 -10.30 -9.59 16.35
N TYR A 167 -11.27 -10.23 15.70
CA TYR A 167 -12.48 -9.60 15.17
C TYR A 167 -13.30 -8.91 16.27
N SER A 168 -13.37 -7.57 16.24
CA SER A 168 -14.07 -6.75 17.24
C SER A 168 -13.65 -7.02 18.71
N ALA A 169 -12.37 -7.35 18.93
CA ALA A 169 -11.92 -7.85 20.24
C ALA A 169 -11.25 -6.76 21.11
N HIS A 170 -10.62 -5.76 20.50
CA HIS A 170 -9.68 -4.88 21.20
C HIS A 170 -10.23 -3.45 21.34
N PRO A 171 -10.34 -2.87 22.55
CA PRO A 171 -10.90 -1.53 22.75
C PRO A 171 -9.87 -0.42 22.45
N MET A 172 -9.36 -0.35 21.23
CA MET A 172 -8.32 0.61 20.83
C MET A 172 -8.88 2.04 20.69
N ILE A 173 -10.09 2.14 20.11
CA ILE A 173 -10.84 3.39 20.00
C ILE A 173 -12.18 3.20 20.71
N MET A 174 -12.33 3.88 21.85
CA MET A 174 -13.59 3.91 22.60
C MET A 174 -14.42 5.12 22.16
N LEU A 175 -15.50 4.85 21.42
CA LEU A 175 -16.45 5.89 20.98
C LEU A 175 -17.48 6.17 22.08
N THR A 176 -17.87 7.44 22.23
CA THR A 176 -19.08 7.78 23.00
C THR A 176 -20.33 7.27 22.28
N PRO A 177 -21.48 7.14 22.96
CA PRO A 177 -22.74 6.75 22.31
C PRO A 177 -23.08 7.62 21.09
N GLU A 178 -22.86 8.93 21.19
CA GLU A 178 -23.12 9.88 20.10
C GLU A 178 -22.17 9.66 18.92
N GLN A 179 -20.90 9.40 19.19
CA GLN A 179 -19.90 9.06 18.17
C GLN A 179 -20.22 7.73 17.49
N GLN A 180 -20.65 6.72 18.24
CA GLN A 180 -21.06 5.43 17.66
C GLN A 180 -22.29 5.57 16.76
N ILE A 181 -23.31 6.32 17.19
CA ILE A 181 -24.49 6.65 16.37
C ILE A 181 -24.07 7.36 15.07
N LEU A 182 -23.10 8.28 15.15
CA LEU A 182 -22.54 8.96 13.99
C LEU A 182 -21.86 7.98 13.04
N VAL A 183 -20.98 7.10 13.53
CA VAL A 183 -20.30 6.09 12.70
C VAL A 183 -21.30 5.16 12.03
N GLU A 184 -22.31 4.68 12.73
CA GLU A 184 -23.36 3.83 12.14
C GLU A 184 -24.14 4.53 11.04
N ARG A 185 -24.55 5.79 11.28
CA ARG A 185 -25.29 6.57 10.29
C ARG A 185 -24.45 6.83 9.05
N VAL A 186 -23.20 7.24 9.24
CA VAL A 186 -22.29 7.60 8.14
C VAL A 186 -21.88 6.36 7.34
N SER A 187 -21.53 5.26 8.01
CA SER A 187 -21.12 4.00 7.35
C SER A 187 -22.25 3.37 6.51
N LYS A 188 -23.52 3.58 6.88
CA LYS A 188 -24.68 3.17 6.08
C LYS A 188 -24.83 3.95 4.77
N ASN A 189 -24.17 5.11 4.65
CA ASN A 189 -24.31 6.04 3.53
C ASN A 189 -23.00 6.27 2.75
N ILE A 190 -21.94 5.52 3.05
CA ILE A 190 -20.71 5.48 2.26
C ILE A 190 -20.66 4.16 1.52
N TYR A 191 -20.68 4.20 0.20
CA TYR A 191 -20.71 3.04 -0.66
C TYR A 191 -19.37 2.81 -1.34
N ARG A 192 -19.00 1.53 -1.50
CA ARG A 192 -17.82 1.15 -2.28
C ARG A 192 -18.16 1.17 -3.78
N PRO A 193 -17.39 1.89 -4.61
CA PRO A 193 -17.61 1.95 -6.05
C PRO A 193 -17.74 0.57 -6.75
N CYS A 194 -16.97 -0.43 -6.32
CA CYS A 194 -16.92 -1.74 -7.00
C CYS A 194 -18.17 -2.61 -6.86
N CYS A 195 -18.94 -2.48 -5.78
CA CYS A 195 -20.04 -3.39 -5.44
C CYS A 195 -21.28 -2.71 -4.88
N LYS A 196 -21.21 -1.39 -4.60
CA LYS A 196 -22.27 -0.59 -3.97
C LYS A 196 -22.74 -1.13 -2.62
N ASN A 197 -21.97 -1.97 -1.94
CA ASN A 197 -22.21 -2.30 -0.53
C ASN A 197 -21.77 -1.12 0.36
N PRO A 198 -22.52 -0.82 1.44
CA PRO A 198 -22.16 0.25 2.36
C PRO A 198 -20.96 -0.15 3.23
N ALA A 199 -20.21 0.81 3.77
CA ALA A 199 -19.18 0.56 4.77
C ALA A 199 -19.74 -0.11 6.04
N TYR A 200 -21.04 0.09 6.34
CA TYR A 200 -21.78 -0.63 7.38
C TYR A 200 -21.85 -2.16 7.16
N PHE A 201 -21.61 -2.62 5.93
CA PHE A 201 -21.38 -4.03 5.64
C PHE A 201 -19.92 -4.21 5.20
N PRO A 202 -18.96 -4.34 6.14
CA PRO A 202 -17.52 -4.35 5.84
C PRO A 202 -17.03 -5.75 5.42
N ASP A 203 -17.64 -6.31 4.38
CA ASP A 203 -17.40 -7.67 3.85
C ASP A 203 -16.07 -7.86 3.09
N CYS A 204 -15.36 -6.77 2.79
CA CYS A 204 -14.05 -6.78 2.14
C CYS A 204 -13.07 -5.83 2.83
N ASN A 205 -11.78 -5.94 2.47
CA ASN A 205 -10.71 -5.10 3.00
C ASN A 205 -11.04 -3.59 2.90
N HIS A 206 -11.59 -3.12 1.78
CA HIS A 206 -11.99 -1.73 1.60
C HIS A 206 -13.12 -1.30 2.55
N GLY A 207 -14.10 -2.17 2.77
CA GLY A 207 -15.23 -1.88 3.67
C GLY A 207 -14.76 -1.81 5.12
N MET A 208 -13.92 -2.76 5.52
CA MET A 208 -13.33 -2.81 6.86
C MET A 208 -12.36 -1.65 7.11
N ALA A 209 -11.54 -1.30 6.13
CA ALA A 209 -10.67 -0.13 6.20
C ALA A 209 -11.47 1.17 6.32
N MET A 210 -12.54 1.31 5.53
CA MET A 210 -13.42 2.47 5.64
C MET A 210 -14.08 2.55 7.03
N LEU A 211 -14.51 1.42 7.61
CA LEU A 211 -15.03 1.40 8.97
C LEU A 211 -13.98 1.90 9.98
N GLY A 212 -12.76 1.36 9.96
CA GLY A 212 -11.68 1.79 10.86
C GLY A 212 -11.32 3.28 10.72
N LEU A 213 -11.34 3.82 9.48
CA LEU A 213 -11.18 5.25 9.23
C LEU A 213 -12.31 6.08 9.88
N LEU A 214 -13.57 5.66 9.72
CA LEU A 214 -14.72 6.39 10.28
C LEU A 214 -14.71 6.39 11.81
N GLU A 215 -14.32 5.28 12.43
CA GLU A 215 -14.13 5.20 13.88
C GLU A 215 -13.08 6.20 14.37
N LEU A 216 -11.92 6.25 13.68
CA LEU A 216 -10.86 7.20 14.02
C LEU A 216 -11.33 8.65 13.87
N LEU A 217 -12.00 8.98 12.77
CA LEU A 217 -12.54 10.33 12.54
C LEU A 217 -13.56 10.73 13.61
N ALA A 218 -14.51 9.84 13.92
CA ALA A 218 -15.55 10.10 14.92
C ALA A 218 -14.97 10.27 16.32
N SER A 219 -13.95 9.48 16.70
CA SER A 219 -13.29 9.57 18.01
C SER A 219 -12.68 10.95 18.29
N ARG A 220 -12.39 11.71 17.22
CA ARG A 220 -11.82 13.07 17.29
C ARG A 220 -12.86 14.17 17.05
N GLY A 221 -14.15 13.83 17.00
CA GLY A 221 -15.23 14.79 16.83
C GLY A 221 -15.35 15.35 15.41
N THR A 222 -14.86 14.63 14.40
CA THR A 222 -15.06 15.01 12.99
C THR A 222 -16.55 15.02 12.67
N SER A 223 -17.04 16.06 11.98
CA SER A 223 -18.46 16.17 11.64
C SER A 223 -18.88 15.14 10.58
N GLU A 224 -20.18 14.84 10.50
CA GLU A 224 -20.74 13.94 9.49
C GLU A 224 -20.37 14.35 8.05
N GLU A 225 -20.50 15.64 7.73
CA GLU A 225 -20.18 16.19 6.41
C GLU A 225 -18.70 15.97 6.06
N GLU A 226 -17.81 16.27 7.02
CA GLU A 226 -16.38 16.12 6.85
C GLU A 226 -15.96 14.65 6.73
N MET A 227 -16.56 13.75 7.52
CA MET A 227 -16.36 12.31 7.40
C MET A 227 -16.74 11.79 6.02
N ARG A 228 -17.90 12.23 5.47
CA ARG A 228 -18.35 11.86 4.12
C ARG A 228 -17.39 12.38 3.05
N ARG A 229 -16.94 13.63 3.18
CA ARG A 229 -15.99 14.26 2.24
C ARG A 229 -14.65 13.52 2.23
N ILE A 230 -14.11 13.20 3.40
CA ILE A 230 -12.87 12.43 3.54
C ILE A 230 -13.05 11.03 2.95
N ALA A 231 -14.13 10.32 3.31
CA ALA A 231 -14.38 8.98 2.81
C ALA A 231 -14.47 8.92 1.29
N LEU A 232 -15.10 9.91 0.64
CA LEU A 232 -15.14 10.00 -0.82
C LEU A 232 -13.73 10.17 -1.41
N LYS A 233 -12.90 11.05 -0.85
CA LYS A 233 -11.52 11.23 -1.31
C LYS A 233 -10.69 9.97 -1.11
N VAL A 234 -10.79 9.33 0.04
CA VAL A 234 -10.06 8.08 0.33
C VAL A 234 -10.49 6.95 -0.61
N ASN A 235 -11.78 6.83 -0.92
CA ASN A 235 -12.27 5.90 -1.93
C ASN A 235 -11.61 6.15 -3.31
N ASN A 236 -11.38 7.41 -3.72
CA ASN A 236 -10.73 7.69 -5.00
C ASN A 236 -9.29 7.16 -5.06
N TYR A 237 -8.56 7.16 -3.94
CA TYR A 237 -7.23 6.54 -3.88
C TYR A 237 -7.29 5.02 -3.89
N TRP A 238 -8.30 4.42 -3.25
CA TRP A 238 -8.45 2.96 -3.20
C TRP A 238 -9.09 2.36 -4.45
N PHE A 239 -9.77 3.17 -5.27
CA PHE A 239 -10.42 2.74 -6.51
C PHE A 239 -10.00 3.63 -7.70
N PRO A 240 -8.70 3.67 -8.06
CA PRO A 240 -8.17 4.60 -9.06
C PRO A 240 -8.70 4.36 -10.48
N GLU A 241 -9.05 3.12 -10.83
CA GLU A 241 -9.62 2.82 -12.16
C GLU A 241 -11.05 3.35 -12.29
N GLN A 242 -11.79 3.43 -11.19
CA GLN A 242 -13.19 3.87 -11.17
C GLN A 242 -13.30 5.39 -11.09
N SER A 243 -12.23 6.09 -10.65
CA SER A 243 -12.14 7.55 -10.73
C SER A 243 -11.77 8.04 -12.13
N LEU A 244 -11.24 7.17 -13.01
CA LEU A 244 -10.85 7.47 -14.39
C LEU A 244 -11.85 6.98 -15.45
N GLY A 245 -12.82 6.14 -15.07
CA GLY A 245 -13.87 5.60 -15.94
C GLY A 245 -15.16 6.41 -15.91
N GLY A 246 -15.29 7.32 -16.89
CA GLY A 246 -16.51 7.96 -17.40
C GLY A 246 -17.84 7.84 -16.62
N GLY A 247 -18.29 9.00 -16.10
CA GLY A 247 -19.67 9.47 -16.28
C GLY A 247 -20.82 8.49 -16.02
N CYS A 248 -21.02 8.06 -14.78
CA CYS A 248 -22.37 7.81 -14.26
C CYS A 248 -22.37 7.68 -12.73
N GLY A 249 -22.99 8.65 -12.05
CA GLY A 249 -23.60 8.44 -10.74
C GLY A 249 -22.83 8.93 -9.51
N ILE A 250 -22.68 10.25 -9.36
CA ILE A 250 -22.95 10.86 -8.05
C ILE A 250 -24.19 11.74 -8.24
N GLU A 251 -25.36 11.11 -8.37
CA GLU A 251 -26.57 11.82 -7.94
C GLU A 251 -26.51 11.86 -6.42
N THR A 252 -26.24 13.05 -5.91
CA THR A 252 -26.67 13.45 -4.58
C THR A 252 -28.13 13.01 -4.44
N ALA A 253 -28.44 12.24 -3.40
CA ALA A 253 -29.81 11.88 -3.06
C ALA A 253 -30.55 13.15 -2.58
N ALA A 254 -30.88 14.02 -3.53
CA ALA A 254 -31.90 15.04 -3.41
C ALA A 254 -33.16 14.46 -4.09
N VAL A 255 -34.16 14.15 -3.26
CA VAL A 255 -35.59 14.02 -3.58
C VAL A 255 -35.89 13.84 -5.08
N GLN A 256 -36.01 12.60 -5.54
CA GLN A 256 -36.61 12.32 -6.85
C GLN A 256 -38.03 11.78 -6.68
N SER A 257 -38.95 12.72 -6.85
CA SER A 257 -40.22 12.47 -7.54
C SER A 257 -39.94 11.88 -8.93
N GLN A 258 -40.69 10.82 -9.23
CA GLN A 258 -40.88 10.13 -10.51
C GLN A 258 -40.24 10.76 -11.77
N LYS A 259 -39.44 9.95 -12.48
CA LYS A 259 -39.72 9.61 -13.89
C LYS A 259 -38.89 8.41 -14.35
N SER A 260 -39.61 7.46 -14.94
CA SER A 260 -39.13 6.27 -15.61
C SER A 260 -38.32 6.59 -16.86
N GLY A 261 -37.12 6.02 -16.99
CA GLY A 261 -36.32 6.02 -18.21
C GLY A 261 -35.58 4.69 -18.35
N SER A 262 -36.06 3.87 -19.29
CA SER A 262 -35.47 2.61 -19.73
C SER A 262 -34.13 2.85 -20.44
N CYS A 263 -33.13 2.00 -20.20
CA CYS A 263 -32.00 1.81 -21.11
C CYS A 263 -31.72 0.32 -21.27
N GLY A 264 -31.81 -0.14 -22.52
CA GLY A 264 -31.37 -1.44 -22.98
C GLY A 264 -30.05 -1.32 -23.73
N ILE A 265 -29.27 -2.40 -23.63
CA ILE A 265 -28.02 -2.78 -24.32
C ILE A 265 -26.84 -1.83 -24.11
#